data_AF-A0A7Y3MLJ1-F1
#
_entry.id   AF-A0A7Y3MLJ1-F1
#
_cell.length_a   1.000
_cell.length_b   1.000
_cell.length_c   1.000
_cell.angle_alpha   90.00
_cell.angle_beta   90.00
_cell.angle_gamma   90.00
#
_symmetry.space_group_name_H-M   'P 1'
#
loop_
_entity.id
_entity.type
_entity.pdbx_description
1 polymer ?
#
loop_
_entity_poly.entity_id
_entity_poly.type
_entity_poly.pdbx_seq_one_letter_code
_entity_poly.pdbx_strand_id
1 'polypeptide(L)'
;MKKLLAIALMMSFVCIGMAQTKKDKASFKASENDFYRGIKKSLGDYNSEEDKAKTYFKMDFTGMDVPKSADEFTKVWTEEPESQGRTGTCWCFSTTSFYESEIYRNTKQKVALSELYTVYWEYVEKARGYVQTRGESFFGEGSETNA
;
A
#
# COMPACT_ATOMS: atom_id res chain seq x y z
N MET A 1 0.23 -12.23 54.90
CA MET A 1 -0.25 -12.55 53.54
C MET A 1 -1.10 -11.45 52.91
N LYS A 2 -2.18 -10.96 53.56
CA LYS A 2 -3.06 -9.90 53.00
C LYS A 2 -2.34 -8.58 52.63
N LYS A 3 -1.37 -8.12 53.44
CA LYS A 3 -0.55 -6.92 53.14
C LYS A 3 0.39 -7.11 51.94
N LEU A 4 0.95 -8.31 51.77
CA LEU A 4 1.81 -8.64 50.62
C LEU A 4 0.98 -8.72 49.32
N LEU A 5 -0.25 -9.24 49.41
CA LEU A 5 -1.19 -9.29 48.28
C LEU A 5 -1.64 -7.89 47.83
N ALA A 6 -1.89 -6.99 48.78
CA ALA A 6 -2.25 -5.60 48.49
C ALA A 6 -1.11 -4.81 47.84
N ILE A 7 0.14 -5.03 48.26
CA ILE A 7 1.33 -4.40 47.65
C ILE A 7 1.55 -4.93 46.23
N ALA A 8 1.39 -6.25 46.00
CA ALA A 8 1.47 -6.83 44.66
C ALA A 8 0.40 -6.28 43.71
N LEU A 9 -0.84 -6.12 44.20
CA LEU A 9 -1.94 -5.52 43.43
C LEU A 9 -1.65 -4.05 43.09
N MET A 10 -1.09 -3.28 44.04
CA MET A 10 -0.72 -1.88 43.81
C MET A 10 0.45 -1.73 42.82
N MET A 11 1.46 -2.60 42.91
CA MET A 11 2.55 -2.64 41.91
C MET A 11 2.03 -2.99 40.51
N SER A 12 1.09 -3.93 40.40
CA SER A 12 0.49 -4.27 39.10
C SER A 12 -0.25 -3.09 38.45
N PHE A 13 -0.94 -2.25 39.25
CA PHE A 13 -1.60 -1.04 38.76
C PHE A 13 -0.62 0.05 38.29
N VAL A 14 0.54 0.20 38.93
CA VAL A 14 1.57 1.17 38.52
C VAL A 14 2.24 0.75 37.20
N CYS A 15 2.46 -0.55 36.99
CA CYS A 15 3.01 -1.06 35.73
C CYS A 15 2.07 -0.84 34.53
N ILE A 16 0.75 -0.94 34.73
CA ILE A 16 -0.24 -0.70 33.67
C ILE A 16 -0.25 0.78 33.24
N GLY A 17 -0.11 1.72 34.19
CA GLY A 17 -0.10 3.16 33.90
C GLY A 17 1.13 3.64 33.12
N MET A 18 2.29 2.98 33.25
CA MET A 18 3.50 3.33 32.51
C MET A 18 3.58 2.74 31.10
N ALA A 19 2.76 1.72 30.80
CA ALA A 19 2.77 1.03 29.51
C ALA A 19 2.18 1.82 28.33
N GLN A 20 1.49 2.95 28.58
CA GLN A 20 0.77 3.71 27.55
C GLN A 20 1.32 5.14 27.30
N THR A 21 2.64 5.34 27.39
CA THR A 21 3.24 6.68 27.31
C THR A 21 3.69 7.14 25.93
N LYS A 22 3.75 6.26 24.92
CA LYS A 22 4.19 6.65 23.57
C LYS A 22 3.03 7.26 22.78
N LYS A 23 2.98 8.60 22.71
CA LYS A 23 2.10 9.33 21.81
C LYS A 23 2.84 9.60 20.51
N ASP A 24 2.45 8.92 19.44
CA ASP A 24 3.02 9.17 18.12
C ASP A 24 2.58 10.56 17.62
N LYS A 25 3.48 11.23 16.90
CA LYS A 25 3.25 12.55 16.32
C LYS A 25 2.90 12.42 14.85
N ALA A 26 2.16 13.39 14.31
CA ALA A 26 1.84 13.46 12.90
C ALA A 26 1.67 14.93 12.48
N SER A 27 1.91 15.23 11.21
CA SER A 27 1.80 16.56 10.63
C SER A 27 1.23 16.52 9.22
N PHE A 28 0.59 17.61 8.80
CA PHE A 28 0.17 17.79 7.42
C PHE A 28 1.40 18.14 6.57
N LYS A 29 1.70 17.31 5.58
CA LYS A 29 2.80 17.53 4.63
C LYS A 29 2.23 17.67 3.22
N ALA A 30 2.79 18.59 2.42
CA ALA A 30 2.45 18.70 1.01
C ALA A 30 2.82 17.40 0.28
N SER A 31 1.98 17.00 -0.68
CA SER A 31 2.30 15.89 -1.57
C SER A 31 3.03 16.41 -2.79
N GLU A 32 4.23 15.89 -3.00
CA GLU A 32 4.99 16.08 -4.22
C GLU A 32 5.14 14.72 -4.90
N ASN A 33 4.80 14.66 -6.19
CA ASN A 33 5.02 13.46 -7.00
C ASN A 33 5.69 13.87 -8.31
N ASP A 34 7.01 13.76 -8.33
CA ASP A 34 7.85 14.20 -9.45
C ASP A 34 7.63 13.37 -10.71
N PHE A 35 7.34 12.07 -10.55
CA PHE A 35 7.05 11.17 -11.66
C PHE A 35 5.82 11.65 -12.45
N TYR A 36 4.70 11.93 -11.79
CA TYR A 36 3.51 12.44 -12.45
C TYR A 36 3.67 13.87 -12.98
N ARG A 37 4.49 14.70 -12.31
CA ARG A 37 4.85 16.03 -12.83
C ARG A 37 5.56 15.90 -14.18
N GLY A 38 6.46 14.92 -14.31
CA GLY A 38 7.13 14.58 -15.56
C GLY A 38 6.16 14.15 -16.67
N ILE A 39 5.20 13.27 -16.34
CA ILE A 39 4.15 12.84 -17.30
C ILE A 39 3.27 14.01 -17.74
N LYS A 40 2.81 14.85 -16.80
CA LYS A 40 1.99 16.02 -17.15
C LYS A 40 2.75 16.98 -18.07
N LYS A 41 4.04 17.22 -17.77
CA LYS A 41 4.91 18.05 -18.59
C LYS A 41 5.10 17.48 -20.01
N SER A 42 5.23 16.16 -20.15
CA SER A 42 5.42 15.51 -21.46
C SER A 42 4.15 15.49 -22.31
N LEU A 43 2.97 15.46 -21.69
CA LEU A 43 1.67 15.54 -22.37
C LEU A 43 1.33 16.98 -22.83
N GLY A 44 2.18 17.96 -22.52
CA GLY A 44 2.08 19.34 -22.98
C GLY A 44 0.83 20.05 -22.48
N ASP A 45 0.80 20.41 -21.18
CA ASP A 45 -0.12 21.36 -20.51
C ASP A 45 -1.57 21.43 -21.02
N TYR A 46 -2.13 20.34 -21.57
CA TYR A 46 -3.31 20.43 -22.43
C TYR A 46 -4.61 20.74 -21.67
N ASN A 47 -4.57 20.96 -20.34
CA ASN A 47 -5.64 21.58 -19.55
C ASN A 47 -5.36 21.59 -18.02
N SER A 48 -4.12 21.67 -17.55
CA SER A 48 -3.89 21.60 -16.09
C SER A 48 -4.09 22.97 -15.45
N GLU A 49 -5.25 23.20 -14.81
CA GLU A 49 -5.25 24.05 -13.63
C GLU A 49 -4.17 23.50 -12.67
N GLU A 50 -3.40 24.39 -12.05
CA GLU A 50 -2.46 23.99 -11.00
C GLU A 50 -3.27 23.25 -9.92
N ASP A 51 -3.11 21.92 -9.85
CA ASP A 51 -3.65 21.13 -8.77
C ASP A 51 -3.13 21.74 -7.47
N LYS A 52 -4.00 22.43 -6.73
CA LYS A 52 -3.65 23.01 -5.43
C LYS A 52 -2.90 21.96 -4.61
N ALA A 53 -1.74 22.33 -4.07
CA ALA A 53 -0.89 21.41 -3.33
C ALA A 53 -1.71 20.72 -2.22
N LYS A 54 -2.06 19.46 -2.45
CA LYS A 54 -2.84 18.67 -1.50
C LYS A 54 -1.92 18.31 -0.34
N THR A 55 -2.34 18.63 0.87
CA THR A 55 -1.66 18.21 2.08
C THR A 55 -2.26 16.90 2.58
N TYR A 56 -1.40 16.03 3.08
CA TYR A 56 -1.78 14.74 3.65
C TYR A 56 -1.30 14.66 5.09
N PHE A 57 -2.14 14.11 5.95
CA PHE A 57 -1.77 13.81 7.32
C PHE A 57 -0.81 12.62 7.33
N LYS A 58 0.45 12.86 7.69
CA LYS A 58 1.51 11.83 7.71
C LYS A 58 2.10 11.73 9.11
N MET A 59 2.45 10.51 9.50
CA MET A 59 3.17 10.26 10.75
C MET A 59 4.54 10.94 10.74
N ASP A 60 4.94 11.43 11.91
CA ASP A 60 6.27 11.97 12.16
C ASP A 60 7.13 10.89 12.82
N PHE A 61 8.10 10.37 12.06
CA PHE A 61 9.03 9.34 12.49
C PHE A 61 10.26 9.90 13.23
N THR A 62 10.31 11.21 13.52
CA THR A 62 11.46 11.82 14.19
C THR A 62 11.73 11.16 15.54
N GLY A 63 12.95 10.67 15.75
CA GLY A 63 13.37 10.00 16.99
C GLY A 63 12.88 8.56 17.12
N MET A 64 12.31 7.97 16.07
CA MET A 64 12.02 6.53 15.99
C MET A 64 13.17 5.79 15.33
N ASP A 65 13.48 4.60 15.85
CA ASP A 65 14.40 3.66 15.22
C ASP A 65 13.61 2.85 14.18
N VAL A 66 13.57 3.36 12.95
CA VAL A 66 12.90 2.74 11.81
C VAL A 66 13.88 2.58 10.65
N PRO A 67 13.68 1.58 9.77
CA PRO A 67 14.51 1.42 8.59
C PRO A 67 14.56 2.71 7.74
N LYS A 68 15.76 3.17 7.42
CA LYS A 68 16.01 4.41 6.67
C LYS A 68 16.02 4.17 5.16
N SER A 69 16.28 2.94 4.73
CA SER A 69 16.23 2.56 3.32
C SER A 69 15.71 1.13 3.11
N ALA A 70 15.36 0.82 1.86
CA ALA A 70 14.98 -0.52 1.43
C ALA A 70 16.12 -1.56 1.60
N ASP A 71 17.37 -1.11 1.74
CA ASP A 71 18.54 -1.99 1.87
C ASP A 71 18.68 -2.60 3.26
N GLU A 72 18.00 -2.02 4.26
CA GLU A 72 17.95 -2.58 5.61
C GLU A 72 17.04 -3.81 5.70
N PHE A 73 16.24 -4.08 4.65
CA PHE A 73 15.37 -5.23 4.58
C PHE A 73 16.04 -6.40 3.87
N THR A 74 15.68 -7.62 4.28
CA THR A 74 16.02 -8.81 3.50
C THR A 74 15.22 -8.80 2.21
N LYS A 75 15.92 -8.67 1.09
CA LYS A 75 15.31 -8.63 -0.25
C LYS A 75 15.25 -10.03 -0.83
N VAL A 76 14.08 -10.42 -1.32
CA VAL A 76 13.94 -11.50 -2.29
C VAL A 76 14.18 -10.91 -3.68
N TRP A 77 14.51 -11.76 -4.66
CA TRP A 77 14.59 -11.30 -6.03
C TRP A 77 13.19 -10.87 -6.50
N THR A 78 13.14 -9.70 -7.14
CA THR A 78 11.97 -9.15 -7.84
C THR A 78 12.47 -8.49 -9.12
N GLU A 79 11.57 -8.24 -10.07
CA GLU A 79 11.85 -7.27 -11.13
C GLU A 79 11.91 -5.83 -10.59
N GLU A 80 12.37 -4.91 -11.43
CA GLU A 80 12.40 -3.48 -11.10
C GLU A 80 10.96 -2.93 -10.96
N PRO A 81 10.70 -2.04 -9.98
CA PRO A 81 9.37 -1.48 -9.79
C PRO A 81 8.86 -0.73 -11.03
N GLU A 82 7.70 -1.15 -11.54
CA GLU A 82 7.02 -0.47 -12.62
C GLU A 82 5.92 0.47 -12.13
N SER A 83 5.68 1.55 -12.89
CA SER A 83 4.63 2.51 -12.59
C SER A 83 3.34 2.14 -13.33
N GLN A 84 2.30 1.79 -12.58
CA GLN A 84 0.96 1.56 -13.11
C GLN A 84 0.30 2.81 -13.74
N GLY A 85 0.83 4.01 -13.50
CA GLY A 85 0.16 5.25 -13.88
C GLY A 85 -1.21 5.46 -13.21
N ARG A 86 -2.10 6.23 -13.86
CA ARG A 86 -3.44 6.59 -13.31
C ARG A 86 -4.52 5.60 -13.75
N THR A 87 -4.31 4.31 -13.48
CA THR A 87 -5.13 3.21 -14.01
C THR A 87 -5.96 2.46 -12.97
N GLY A 88 -5.68 2.61 -11.67
CA GLY A 88 -6.39 1.86 -10.62
C GLY A 88 -6.05 0.36 -10.57
N THR A 89 -4.90 -0.05 -11.12
CA THR A 89 -4.51 -1.47 -11.26
C THR A 89 -3.42 -1.93 -10.29
N CYS A 90 -3.22 -1.26 -9.15
CA CYS A 90 -2.18 -1.59 -8.17
C CYS A 90 -2.20 -3.07 -7.75
N TRP A 91 -3.41 -3.59 -7.55
CA TRP A 91 -3.70 -4.96 -7.18
C TRP A 91 -3.11 -5.99 -8.16
N CYS A 92 -3.08 -5.65 -9.44
CA CYS A 92 -2.53 -6.53 -10.47
C CYS A 92 -0.99 -6.48 -10.47
N PHE A 93 -0.41 -5.27 -10.39
CA PHE A 93 1.04 -5.08 -10.36
C PHE A 93 1.67 -5.76 -9.15
N SER A 94 1.07 -5.61 -7.95
CA SER A 94 1.56 -6.27 -6.73
C SER A 94 1.53 -7.79 -6.84
N THR A 95 0.44 -8.34 -7.41
CA THR A 95 0.27 -9.79 -7.56
C THR A 95 1.19 -10.36 -8.64
N THR A 96 1.38 -9.62 -9.73
CA THR A 96 2.27 -10.02 -10.83
C THR A 96 3.72 -10.08 -10.37
N SER A 97 4.20 -9.03 -9.67
CA SER A 97 5.54 -9.01 -9.07
C SER A 97 5.78 -10.20 -8.13
N PHE A 98 4.76 -10.58 -7.34
CA PHE A 98 4.84 -11.78 -6.50
C PHE A 98 4.99 -13.06 -7.33
N TYR A 99 4.16 -13.24 -8.37
CA TYR A 99 4.25 -14.44 -9.22
C TYR A 99 5.60 -14.56 -9.94
N GLU A 100 6.11 -13.46 -10.48
CA GLU A 100 7.43 -13.44 -11.13
C GLU A 100 8.52 -13.87 -10.13
N SER A 101 8.47 -13.30 -8.92
CA SER A 101 9.40 -13.63 -7.83
C SER A 101 9.35 -15.11 -7.47
N GLU A 102 8.16 -15.71 -7.40
CA GLU A 102 7.96 -17.12 -7.09
C GLU A 102 8.39 -18.05 -8.23
N ILE A 103 8.16 -17.65 -9.48
CA ILE A 103 8.64 -18.38 -10.67
C ILE A 103 10.17 -18.43 -10.63
N TYR A 104 10.82 -17.29 -10.40
CA TYR A 104 12.28 -17.26 -10.26
C TYR A 104 12.76 -18.06 -9.04
N ARG A 105 12.07 -17.99 -7.90
CA ARG A 105 12.43 -18.75 -6.70
C ARG A 105 12.52 -20.25 -7.00
N ASN A 106 11.52 -20.78 -7.70
CA ASN A 106 11.37 -22.21 -8.00
C ASN A 106 12.17 -22.68 -9.23
N THR A 107 12.26 -21.86 -10.28
CA THR A 107 12.78 -22.29 -11.59
C THR A 107 14.08 -21.61 -11.99
N LYS A 108 14.47 -20.53 -11.29
CA LYS A 108 15.56 -19.60 -11.65
C LYS A 108 15.37 -18.89 -12.99
N GLN A 109 14.19 -18.98 -13.59
CA GLN A 109 13.84 -18.23 -14.79
C GLN A 109 13.31 -16.85 -14.41
N LYS A 110 13.80 -15.83 -15.11
CA LYS A 110 13.24 -14.48 -15.09
C LYS A 110 12.19 -14.39 -16.19
N VAL A 111 11.00 -13.97 -15.84
CA VAL A 111 9.88 -13.82 -16.75
C VAL A 111 9.25 -12.46 -16.53
N ALA A 112 8.79 -11.84 -17.60
CA ALA A 112 7.98 -10.63 -17.56
C ALA A 112 6.55 -11.02 -17.92
N LEU A 113 5.66 -11.02 -16.94
CA LEU A 113 4.25 -11.31 -17.11
C LEU A 113 3.51 -10.01 -17.44
N SER A 114 2.48 -10.10 -18.29
CA SER A 114 1.67 -8.92 -18.59
C SER A 114 0.62 -8.70 -17.51
N GLU A 115 0.73 -7.61 -16.75
CA GLU A 115 -0.29 -7.18 -15.80
C GLU A 115 -1.61 -6.91 -16.53
N LEU A 116 -1.53 -6.25 -17.70
CA LEU A 116 -2.71 -5.85 -18.46
C LEU A 116 -3.51 -7.04 -19.00
N TYR A 117 -2.87 -8.20 -19.21
CA TYR A 117 -3.60 -9.42 -19.55
C TYR A 117 -4.57 -9.82 -18.43
N THR A 118 -4.09 -9.82 -17.19
CA THR A 118 -4.91 -10.14 -16.01
C THR A 118 -5.96 -9.06 -15.77
N VAL A 119 -5.60 -7.78 -15.89
CA VAL A 119 -6.55 -6.66 -15.78
C VAL A 119 -7.70 -6.82 -16.77
N TYR A 120 -7.39 -7.10 -18.03
CA TYR A 120 -8.40 -7.25 -19.08
C TYR A 120 -9.42 -8.35 -18.72
N TRP A 121 -8.92 -9.54 -18.38
CA TRP A 121 -9.79 -10.67 -18.07
C TRP A 121 -10.57 -10.49 -16.78
N GLU A 122 -9.99 -9.84 -15.78
CA GLU A 122 -10.71 -9.47 -14.56
C GLU A 122 -11.93 -8.60 -14.89
N TYR A 123 -11.77 -7.57 -15.72
CA TYR A 123 -12.91 -6.73 -16.12
C TYR A 123 -13.95 -7.49 -16.95
N VAL A 124 -13.54 -8.46 -17.78
CA VAL A 124 -14.47 -9.33 -18.50
C VAL A 124 -15.30 -10.18 -17.53
N GLU A 125 -14.67 -10.76 -16.51
CA GLU A 125 -15.35 -11.57 -15.51
C GLU A 125 -16.26 -10.72 -14.60
N LYS A 126 -15.80 -9.53 -14.19
CA LYS A 126 -16.63 -8.58 -13.44
C LYS A 126 -17.85 -8.13 -14.24
N ALA A 127 -17.68 -7.85 -15.54
CA ALA A 127 -18.81 -7.49 -16.41
C ALA A 127 -19.82 -8.64 -16.51
N ARG A 128 -19.31 -9.88 -16.64
CA ARG A 128 -20.16 -11.08 -16.67
C ARG A 128 -20.93 -11.24 -15.36
N GLY A 129 -20.25 -11.10 -14.22
CA GLY A 129 -20.87 -11.15 -12.89
C GLY A 129 -21.94 -10.06 -12.71
N TYR A 130 -21.65 -8.84 -13.14
CA TYR A 130 -22.60 -7.71 -13.10
C TYR A 130 -23.89 -8.03 -13.86
N VAL A 131 -23.77 -8.56 -15.07
CA VAL A 131 -24.93 -8.94 -15.88
C VAL A 131 -25.70 -10.11 -15.25
N GLN A 132 -25.00 -11.16 -14.79
CA GLN A 132 -25.63 -12.33 -14.18
C GLN A 132 -26.41 -11.99 -12.90
N THR A 133 -25.85 -11.10 -12.10
CA THR A 133 -26.44 -10.66 -10.83
C THR A 133 -27.41 -9.50 -11.01
N ARG A 134 -27.64 -9.03 -12.24
CA ARG A 134 -28.52 -7.89 -12.55
C ARG A 134 -28.09 -6.60 -11.83
N GLY A 135 -26.80 -6.43 -11.66
CA GLY A 135 -26.18 -5.23 -11.09
C GLY A 135 -25.87 -5.30 -9.60
N GLU A 136 -26.13 -6.44 -8.93
CA GLU A 136 -25.82 -6.60 -7.50
C GLU A 136 -24.31 -6.80 -7.25
N SER A 137 -23.54 -7.31 -8.21
CA SER A 137 -22.09 -7.41 -8.05
C SER A 137 -21.38 -6.08 -8.32
N PHE A 138 -20.31 -5.79 -7.60
CA PHE A 138 -19.54 -4.56 -7.80
C PHE A 138 -18.77 -4.51 -9.13
N PHE A 139 -18.93 -3.42 -9.88
CA PHE A 139 -18.21 -3.16 -11.14
C PHE A 139 -17.43 -1.83 -11.06
N GLY A 140 -16.18 -1.91 -10.61
CA GLY A 140 -15.28 -0.76 -10.49
C GLY A 140 -13.81 -1.17 -10.49
N GLU A 141 -12.92 -0.26 -10.11
CA GLU A 141 -11.50 -0.54 -9.92
C GLU A 141 -11.27 -1.58 -8.80
N GLY A 142 -10.11 -2.23 -8.80
CA GLY A 142 -9.81 -3.32 -7.87
C GLY A 142 -10.29 -4.69 -8.34
N SER A 143 -9.80 -5.74 -7.68
CA SER A 143 -10.15 -7.15 -7.94
C SER A 143 -10.83 -7.81 -6.73
N GLU A 144 -11.29 -7.00 -5.77
CA GLU A 144 -12.06 -7.52 -4.65
C GLU A 144 -13.48 -7.90 -5.10
N THR A 145 -13.88 -9.13 -4.80
CA THR A 145 -15.19 -9.66 -5.17
C THR A 145 -16.22 -9.18 -4.13
N ASN A 146 -17.02 -8.18 -4.51
CA ASN A 146 -18.13 -7.62 -3.70
C ASN A 146 -17.71 -7.07 -2.31
N ALA A 147 -16.83 -6.07 -2.31
CA ALA A 147 -16.56 -5.22 -1.14
C ALA A 147 -17.63 -4.13 -0.96
#